data_AF-A0AAE5KN85-F1
#
_entry.id   AF-A0AAE5KN85-F1
#
_cell.length_a   1.000
_cell.length_b   1.000
_cell.length_c   1.000
_cell.angle_alpha   90.00
_cell.angle_beta   90.00
_cell.angle_gamma   90.00
#
_symmetry.space_group_name_H-M   'P 1'
#
loop_
_entity.id
_entity.type
_entity.pdbx_description
1 polymer ?
#
loop_
_entity_poly.entity_id
_entity_poly.type
_entity_poly.pdbx_seq_one_letter_code
_entity_poly.pdbx_strand_id
1 'polypeptide(L)'
;MRVIVTKTIDHGEKVYNLVFSNSCKKEWVYRVSENINIEDLRVFKKYVSYDIEIPKDALYWTPKYGDSQSNILNRRVVLPLTLQKKINMKTIDVKVDGCDIPVTTKEYNKENKRYILDYIESKIFQIIQDNYPENTVTKEEVVNSLNKLSSDNDLDKLTEKELRNMSQEYLKIQNNSKIPNELSEYIEKYLNCKYLLNDRYIFSVILPLGYKPGMRIIIKVYYEIPQSSDTVKPLKGLTYNECSPLPLDEFSRHILYKTIDGLRITNFQIRSSNNKNCTPITVLNNSLYFKDSNYIDAMHDVYHKYTKDDWLFYSVIPVRQGIRRWSFWVSILISFSLLISSVVRLGEMPDSFYTKTAPAASTIVAISALLISWFSRTEEEPIKALIQEKLKWILVLQSFVLYSSAALLLMTPRSFVWNWGWLVIYLISSLTNLYSMLINLQCIYLEGDKEISYKSNIIVISVMFLATVANILLILLGICLALR
;
A
#
# COMPACT_ATOMS: atom_id res chain seq x y z
N MET A 1 -19.36 24.60 -19.30
CA MET A 1 -20.22 23.40 -19.23
C MET A 1 -21.06 23.35 -20.49
N ARG A 2 -20.90 22.34 -21.35
CA ARG A 2 -21.67 22.22 -22.60
C ARG A 2 -22.32 20.84 -22.65
N VAL A 3 -23.64 20.87 -22.70
CA VAL A 3 -24.57 19.76 -22.83
C VAL A 3 -24.12 18.79 -23.93
N ILE A 4 -23.98 17.51 -23.56
CA ILE A 4 -23.76 16.39 -24.46
C ILE A 4 -25.14 15.82 -24.79
N VAL A 5 -25.49 15.84 -26.08
CA VAL A 5 -26.64 15.10 -26.60
C VAL A 5 -26.11 14.34 -27.80
N THR A 6 -26.09 13.03 -27.71
CA THR A 6 -26.32 12.15 -28.85
C THR A 6 -27.42 11.17 -28.47
N LYS A 7 -28.49 11.18 -29.27
CA LYS A 7 -29.66 10.32 -29.11
C LYS A 7 -29.32 8.90 -29.59
N THR A 8 -29.97 7.95 -28.91
CA THR A 8 -30.39 6.59 -29.32
C THR A 8 -29.36 5.46 -29.45
N ILE A 9 -29.48 4.54 -28.48
CA ILE A 9 -29.39 3.06 -28.54
C ILE A 9 -27.99 2.43 -28.72
N ASP A 10 -27.04 3.01 -29.46
CA ASP A 10 -25.74 2.34 -29.71
C ASP A 10 -24.61 2.65 -28.72
N HIS A 11 -24.81 3.60 -27.80
CA HIS A 11 -23.76 3.96 -26.83
C HIS A 11 -23.82 3.10 -25.56
N GLY A 12 -25.01 2.70 -25.10
CA GLY A 12 -25.16 1.91 -23.88
C GLY A 12 -24.54 0.52 -24.00
N GLU A 13 -24.76 -0.16 -25.12
CA GLU A 13 -24.15 -1.46 -25.44
C GLU A 13 -22.62 -1.37 -25.52
N LYS A 14 -22.10 -0.38 -26.23
CA LYS A 14 -20.64 -0.18 -26.37
C LYS A 14 -19.98 0.09 -25.03
N VAL A 15 -20.57 0.96 -24.20
CA VAL A 15 -20.06 1.23 -22.85
C VAL A 15 -20.15 -0.02 -21.99
N TYR A 16 -21.25 -0.78 -22.06
CA TYR A 16 -21.40 -2.03 -21.33
C TYR A 16 -20.32 -3.05 -21.71
N ASN A 17 -20.10 -3.27 -23.01
CA ASN A 17 -19.12 -4.24 -23.51
C ASN A 17 -17.70 -3.88 -23.10
N LEU A 18 -17.34 -2.59 -23.13
CA LEU A 18 -16.05 -2.13 -22.62
C LEU A 18 -15.98 -2.33 -21.09
N VAL A 19 -16.99 -1.93 -20.33
CA VAL A 19 -16.88 -1.82 -18.87
C VAL A 19 -17.19 -3.12 -18.13
N PHE A 20 -17.96 -4.04 -18.69
CA PHE A 20 -18.49 -5.20 -17.95
C PHE A 20 -18.31 -6.55 -18.64
N SER A 21 -18.14 -6.59 -19.96
CA SER A 21 -17.89 -7.85 -20.65
C SER A 21 -16.44 -8.30 -20.48
N ASN A 22 -16.21 -9.34 -19.68
CA ASN A 22 -14.85 -9.86 -19.43
C ASN A 22 -14.19 -10.41 -20.70
N SER A 23 -14.97 -11.05 -21.60
CA SER A 23 -14.44 -11.52 -22.89
C SER A 23 -13.94 -10.36 -23.73
N CYS A 24 -14.74 -9.29 -23.85
CA CYS A 24 -14.33 -8.08 -24.57
C CYS A 24 -13.15 -7.38 -23.88
N LYS A 25 -13.15 -7.26 -22.54
CA LYS A 25 -12.02 -6.66 -21.79
C LYS A 25 -10.68 -7.34 -22.03
N LYS A 26 -10.65 -8.67 -22.16
CA LYS A 26 -9.41 -9.43 -22.42
C LYS A 26 -8.77 -9.05 -23.75
N GLU A 27 -9.53 -8.52 -24.69
CA GLU A 27 -9.02 -8.10 -26.00
C GLU A 27 -8.26 -6.78 -25.95
N TRP A 28 -8.49 -5.94 -24.93
CA TRP A 28 -7.97 -4.58 -24.91
C TRP A 28 -7.32 -4.15 -23.59
N VAL A 29 -7.47 -4.91 -22.50
CA VAL A 29 -6.75 -4.68 -21.24
C VAL A 29 -5.72 -5.78 -21.03
N TYR A 30 -4.45 -5.44 -21.22
CA TYR A 30 -3.34 -6.38 -21.05
C TYR A 30 -2.94 -6.53 -19.58
N ARG A 31 -2.91 -5.41 -18.85
CA ARG A 31 -2.44 -5.40 -17.45
C ARG A 31 -3.03 -4.24 -16.67
N VAL A 32 -3.37 -4.50 -15.41
CA VAL A 32 -3.66 -3.47 -14.41
C VAL A 32 -2.68 -3.61 -13.26
N SER A 33 -2.00 -2.51 -12.90
CA SER A 33 -1.11 -2.47 -11.73
C SER A 33 -1.55 -1.37 -10.78
N GLU A 34 -1.76 -1.71 -9.52
CA GLU A 34 -2.02 -0.73 -8.46
C GLU A 34 -0.70 -0.42 -7.75
N ASN A 35 -0.42 0.85 -7.52
CA ASN A 35 0.66 1.30 -6.68
C ASN A 35 0.07 2.04 -5.49
N ILE A 36 0.51 1.62 -4.31
CA ILE A 36 0.14 2.23 -3.05
C ILE A 36 1.37 2.96 -2.53
N ASN A 37 1.26 4.29 -2.49
CA ASN A 37 2.26 5.14 -1.88
C ASN A 37 1.88 5.39 -0.41
N ILE A 38 2.73 4.94 0.52
CA ILE A 38 2.51 5.05 1.98
C ILE A 38 3.35 6.20 2.57
N GLU A 39 3.74 7.18 1.75
CA GLU A 39 4.57 8.32 2.19
C GLU A 39 3.87 9.21 3.24
N ASP A 40 2.54 9.33 3.24
CA ASP A 40 1.80 10.15 4.22
C ASP A 40 0.67 9.35 4.89
N LEU A 41 0.65 9.29 6.23
CA LEU A 41 -0.44 8.68 7.00
C LEU A 41 -1.77 9.42 6.80
N ARG A 42 -1.76 10.71 6.49
CA ARG A 42 -2.98 11.51 6.40
C ARG A 42 -3.65 11.37 5.04
N VAL A 43 -2.87 11.07 4.00
CA VAL A 43 -3.34 10.98 2.61
C VAL A 43 -2.66 9.81 1.92
N PHE A 44 -3.42 8.75 1.66
CA PHE A 44 -2.94 7.70 0.77
C PHE A 44 -3.02 8.19 -0.67
N LYS A 45 -1.85 8.44 -1.27
CA LYS A 45 -1.74 8.61 -2.72
C LYS A 45 -1.66 7.23 -3.35
N LYS A 46 -2.66 6.88 -4.13
CA LYS A 46 -2.65 5.65 -4.92
C LYS A 46 -2.59 6.01 -6.38
N TYR A 47 -2.02 5.12 -7.18
CA TYR A 47 -2.29 5.16 -8.60
C TYR A 47 -2.56 3.79 -9.17
N VAL A 48 -3.44 3.74 -10.16
CA VAL A 48 -3.68 2.53 -10.95
C VAL A 48 -3.17 2.80 -12.36
N SER A 49 -2.33 1.91 -12.86
CA SER A 49 -1.85 1.92 -14.24
C SER A 49 -2.63 0.89 -15.04
N TYR A 50 -3.21 1.32 -16.15
CA TYR A 50 -3.87 0.49 -17.14
C TYR A 50 -2.96 0.42 -18.37
N ASP A 51 -2.53 -0.78 -18.73
CA ASP A 51 -1.86 -1.08 -20.01
C ASP A 51 -2.93 -1.65 -20.94
N ILE A 52 -3.29 -0.84 -21.94
CA ILE A 52 -4.45 -1.09 -22.78
C ILE A 52 -4.11 -0.87 -24.25
N GLU A 53 -4.79 -1.60 -25.12
CA GLU A 53 -4.90 -1.25 -26.53
C GLU A 53 -6.23 -0.55 -26.74
N ILE A 54 -6.23 0.55 -27.49
CA ILE A 54 -7.46 1.32 -27.69
C ILE A 54 -8.44 0.46 -28.50
N PRO A 55 -9.64 0.16 -27.97
CA PRO A 55 -10.61 -0.70 -28.65
C PRO A 55 -11.02 -0.13 -30.01
N LYS A 56 -11.25 -1.01 -31.01
CA LYS A 56 -11.79 -0.62 -32.33
C LYS A 56 -13.13 0.09 -32.21
N ASP A 57 -13.96 -0.35 -31.27
CA ASP A 57 -15.29 0.20 -31.01
C ASP A 57 -15.29 1.31 -29.94
N ALA A 58 -14.14 1.95 -29.70
CA ALA A 58 -14.03 3.03 -28.75
C ALA A 58 -14.95 4.21 -29.12
N LEU A 59 -15.47 4.87 -28.09
CA LEU A 59 -16.35 6.01 -28.25
C LEU A 59 -15.56 7.23 -28.73
N TYR A 60 -16.22 8.13 -29.45
CA TYR A 60 -15.60 9.39 -29.90
C TYR A 60 -16.35 10.59 -29.34
N TRP A 61 -15.59 11.56 -28.84
CA TRP A 61 -16.07 12.89 -28.48
C TRP A 61 -15.57 13.91 -29.49
N THR A 62 -16.46 14.80 -29.90
CA THR A 62 -16.13 15.89 -30.83
C THR A 62 -16.31 17.23 -30.11
N PRO A 63 -15.27 18.07 -30.01
CA PRO A 63 -15.40 19.41 -29.45
C PRO A 63 -16.39 20.25 -30.28
N LYS A 64 -17.30 20.97 -29.62
CA LYS A 64 -18.28 21.85 -30.29
C LYS A 64 -17.70 23.21 -30.73
N TYR A 65 -16.42 23.28 -31.09
CA TYR A 65 -15.75 24.53 -31.49
C TYR A 65 -15.10 24.33 -32.86
N GLY A 66 -15.78 24.80 -33.92
CA GLY A 66 -15.27 24.80 -35.29
C GLY A 66 -16.30 24.39 -36.35
N ASP A 67 -15.98 24.68 -37.61
CA ASP A 67 -16.72 24.27 -38.80
C ASP A 67 -16.86 22.73 -38.87
N SER A 68 -17.93 22.23 -39.49
CA SER A 68 -18.31 20.81 -39.53
C SER A 68 -17.19 19.85 -39.95
N GLN A 69 -16.26 20.28 -40.82
CA GLN A 69 -15.10 19.50 -41.25
C GLN A 69 -13.96 19.49 -40.21
N SER A 70 -13.71 20.61 -39.53
CA SER A 70 -12.73 20.68 -38.43
C SER A 70 -13.14 19.81 -37.23
N ASN A 71 -14.44 19.62 -37.04
CA ASN A 71 -15.00 18.79 -35.97
C ASN A 71 -14.65 17.29 -36.14
N ILE A 72 -14.57 16.76 -37.36
CA ILE A 72 -14.19 15.36 -37.58
C ILE A 72 -12.71 15.12 -37.27
N LEU A 73 -11.83 16.04 -37.68
CA LEU A 73 -10.39 15.98 -37.42
C LEU A 73 -10.06 16.18 -35.92
N ASN A 74 -10.94 16.86 -35.19
CA ASN A 74 -10.82 17.10 -33.76
C ASN A 74 -11.47 16.01 -32.89
N ARG A 75 -11.92 14.90 -33.47
CA ARG A 75 -12.47 13.76 -32.71
C ARG A 75 -11.42 13.18 -31.77
N ARG A 76 -11.81 13.01 -30.52
CA ARG A 76 -11.00 12.40 -29.47
C ARG A 76 -11.64 11.10 -29.02
N VAL A 77 -10.82 10.13 -28.71
CA VAL A 77 -11.31 8.86 -28.17
C VAL A 77 -11.73 9.05 -26.71
N VAL A 78 -12.88 8.50 -26.36
CA VAL A 78 -13.41 8.42 -25.00
C VAL A 78 -13.33 6.96 -24.56
N LEU A 79 -12.63 6.75 -23.46
CA LEU A 79 -12.44 5.42 -22.90
C LEU A 79 -13.06 5.33 -21.50
N PRO A 80 -14.10 4.51 -21.30
CA PRO A 80 -14.64 4.27 -19.97
C PRO A 80 -13.75 3.30 -19.20
N LEU A 81 -13.35 3.69 -17.99
CA LEU A 81 -12.52 2.92 -17.06
C LEU A 81 -13.23 2.80 -15.71
N THR A 82 -12.81 1.82 -14.91
CA THR A 82 -13.39 1.56 -13.59
C THR A 82 -12.32 1.46 -12.52
N LEU A 83 -12.53 2.18 -11.41
CA LEU A 83 -11.81 1.93 -10.16
C LEU A 83 -12.60 0.94 -9.32
N GLN A 84 -11.88 -0.08 -8.81
CA GLN A 84 -12.46 -1.27 -8.18
C GLN A 84 -13.24 -0.99 -6.89
N LYS A 85 -12.98 0.13 -6.22
CA LYS A 85 -13.67 0.51 -4.98
C LYS A 85 -14.09 1.96 -5.05
N LYS A 86 -15.38 2.20 -4.82
CA LYS A 86 -15.96 3.53 -4.64
C LYS A 86 -15.50 4.05 -3.28
N ILE A 87 -14.41 4.79 -3.32
CA ILE A 87 -13.82 5.45 -2.17
C ILE A 87 -14.16 6.93 -2.26
N ASN A 88 -14.26 7.61 -1.12
CA ASN A 88 -14.44 9.06 -1.11
C ASN A 88 -13.13 9.70 -1.58
N MET A 89 -12.97 9.91 -2.89
CA MET A 89 -11.74 10.44 -3.48
C MET A 89 -11.70 11.96 -3.34
N LYS A 90 -10.59 12.49 -2.84
CA LYS A 90 -10.38 13.94 -2.73
C LYS A 90 -10.03 14.56 -4.09
N THR A 91 -9.15 13.91 -4.83
CA THR A 91 -8.70 14.31 -6.17
C THR A 91 -8.51 13.08 -7.05
N ILE A 92 -8.69 13.25 -8.37
CA ILE A 92 -8.38 12.26 -9.39
C ILE A 92 -7.62 12.98 -10.50
N ASP A 93 -6.37 12.59 -10.72
CA ASP A 93 -5.53 13.07 -11.81
C ASP A 93 -5.18 11.90 -12.72
N VAL A 94 -5.24 12.09 -14.03
CA VAL A 94 -4.96 11.02 -14.99
C VAL A 94 -3.88 11.47 -15.94
N LYS A 95 -2.92 10.59 -16.20
CA LYS A 95 -1.80 10.82 -17.11
C LYS A 95 -1.69 9.73 -18.16
N VAL A 96 -1.41 10.11 -19.40
CA VAL A 96 -0.89 9.23 -20.46
C VAL A 96 0.48 9.76 -20.86
N ASP A 97 1.49 8.90 -20.90
CA ASP A 97 2.86 9.26 -21.27
C ASP A 97 3.44 10.46 -20.50
N GLY A 98 3.00 10.62 -19.25
CA GLY A 98 3.41 11.72 -18.36
C GLY A 98 2.63 13.01 -18.53
N CYS A 99 1.78 13.14 -19.54
CA CYS A 99 0.92 14.31 -19.78
C CYS A 99 -0.43 14.14 -19.09
N ASP A 100 -0.91 15.20 -18.43
CA ASP A 100 -2.24 15.24 -17.83
C ASP A 100 -3.33 15.20 -18.90
N ILE A 101 -4.34 14.37 -18.67
CA ILE A 101 -5.48 14.21 -19.57
C ILE A 101 -6.80 14.48 -18.85
N PRO A 102 -7.80 15.03 -19.56
CA PRO A 102 -9.07 15.34 -18.94
C PRO A 102 -9.88 14.07 -18.64
N VAL A 103 -10.51 14.10 -17.46
CA VAL A 103 -11.45 13.09 -16.99
C VAL A 103 -12.87 13.64 -17.07
N THR A 104 -13.84 12.78 -17.35
CA THR A 104 -15.24 13.17 -17.40
C THR A 104 -15.78 13.58 -16.03
N THR A 105 -16.69 14.56 -16.03
CA THR A 105 -17.28 15.10 -14.82
C THR A 105 -18.22 14.11 -14.14
N LYS A 106 -18.56 14.36 -12.87
CA LYS A 106 -19.55 13.57 -12.11
C LYS A 106 -20.90 13.47 -12.85
N GLU A 107 -21.31 14.50 -13.56
CA GLU A 107 -22.57 14.54 -14.32
C GLU A 107 -22.53 13.55 -15.49
N TYR A 108 -21.43 13.53 -16.24
CA TYR A 108 -21.28 12.58 -17.35
C TYR A 108 -21.18 11.13 -16.84
N ASN A 109 -20.58 10.91 -15.67
CA ASN A 109 -20.56 9.58 -15.06
C ASN A 109 -21.99 9.14 -14.67
N LYS A 110 -22.86 10.06 -14.24
CA LYS A 110 -24.30 9.77 -14.02
C LYS A 110 -25.02 9.44 -15.33
N GLU A 111 -24.73 10.17 -16.41
CA GLU A 111 -25.29 9.89 -17.73
C GLU A 111 -24.86 8.51 -18.25
N ASN A 112 -23.57 8.18 -18.18
CA ASN A 112 -23.07 6.84 -18.54
C ASN A 112 -23.77 5.73 -17.75
N LYS A 113 -23.92 5.90 -16.44
CA LYS A 113 -24.68 4.96 -15.60
C LYS A 113 -26.11 4.78 -16.12
N ARG A 114 -26.79 5.89 -16.47
CA ARG A 114 -28.15 5.85 -17.02
C ARG A 114 -28.20 5.13 -18.37
N TYR A 115 -27.26 5.39 -19.27
CA TYR A 115 -27.23 4.75 -20.59
C TYR A 115 -27.00 3.24 -20.53
N ILE A 116 -26.13 2.78 -19.62
CA ILE A 116 -25.88 1.35 -19.43
C ILE A 116 -27.14 0.65 -18.93
N LEU A 117 -27.80 1.22 -17.91
CA LEU A 117 -29.02 0.64 -17.34
C LEU A 117 -30.16 0.67 -18.37
N ASP A 118 -30.39 1.79 -19.05
CA ASP A 118 -31.44 1.93 -20.08
C ASP A 118 -31.25 0.95 -21.24
N TYR A 119 -29.99 0.65 -21.63
CA TYR A 119 -29.69 -0.38 -22.62
C TYR A 119 -30.14 -1.78 -22.14
N ILE A 120 -29.73 -2.18 -20.94
CA ILE A 120 -30.08 -3.51 -20.40
C ILE A 120 -31.60 -3.60 -20.19
N GLU A 121 -32.23 -2.58 -19.62
CA GLU A 121 -33.68 -2.49 -19.42
C GLU A 121 -34.44 -2.60 -20.75
N SER A 122 -33.96 -1.93 -21.80
CA SER A 122 -34.58 -2.00 -23.13
C SER A 122 -34.44 -3.39 -23.76
N LYS A 123 -33.28 -4.07 -23.59
CA LYS A 123 -33.08 -5.44 -24.05
C LYS A 123 -34.00 -6.43 -23.34
N ILE A 124 -34.12 -6.33 -22.02
CA ILE A 124 -35.05 -7.15 -21.22
C ILE A 124 -36.48 -6.94 -21.71
N PHE A 125 -36.91 -5.69 -21.88
CA PHE A 125 -38.24 -5.36 -22.37
C PHE A 125 -38.51 -5.94 -23.78
N GLN A 126 -37.55 -5.81 -24.69
CA GLN A 126 -37.65 -6.35 -26.05
C GLN A 126 -37.79 -7.88 -26.04
N ILE A 127 -36.95 -8.59 -25.27
CA ILE A 127 -37.04 -10.05 -25.14
C ILE A 127 -38.42 -10.48 -24.62
N ILE A 128 -39.00 -9.74 -23.68
CA ILE A 128 -40.35 -10.00 -23.17
C ILE A 128 -41.40 -9.80 -24.27
N GLN A 129 -41.35 -8.69 -25.01
CA GLN A 129 -42.27 -8.41 -26.11
C GLN A 129 -42.19 -9.47 -27.21
N ASP A 130 -40.98 -9.89 -27.58
CA ASP A 130 -40.74 -10.84 -28.67
C ASP A 130 -41.19 -12.26 -28.31
N ASN A 131 -41.04 -12.68 -27.05
CA ASN A 131 -41.41 -14.03 -26.58
C ASN A 131 -42.83 -14.11 -26.00
N TYR A 132 -43.40 -12.97 -25.57
CA TYR A 132 -44.72 -12.87 -24.94
C TYR A 132 -45.51 -11.69 -25.51
N PRO A 133 -45.89 -11.72 -26.80
CA PRO A 133 -46.56 -10.60 -27.47
C PRO A 133 -47.96 -10.29 -26.89
N GLU A 134 -48.58 -11.26 -26.21
CA GLU A 134 -49.86 -11.09 -25.51
C GLU A 134 -49.72 -10.30 -24.19
N ASN A 135 -48.50 -10.07 -23.72
CA ASN A 135 -48.23 -9.40 -22.45
C ASN A 135 -48.31 -7.87 -22.63
N THR A 136 -49.27 -7.22 -21.96
CA THR A 136 -49.54 -5.77 -22.06
C THR A 136 -48.64 -4.91 -21.16
N VAL A 137 -47.60 -5.51 -20.58
CA VAL A 137 -46.71 -4.85 -19.61
C VAL A 137 -45.92 -3.74 -20.30
N THR A 138 -45.92 -2.57 -19.66
CA THR A 138 -45.16 -1.41 -20.12
C THR A 138 -43.69 -1.48 -19.70
N LYS A 139 -42.79 -0.79 -20.42
CA LYS A 139 -41.38 -0.69 -20.03
C LYS A 139 -41.20 -0.16 -18.60
N GLU A 140 -42.02 0.79 -18.17
CA GLU A 140 -41.97 1.35 -16.82
C GLU A 140 -42.32 0.31 -15.74
N GLU A 141 -43.31 -0.55 -15.99
CA GLU A 141 -43.65 -1.65 -15.07
C GLU A 141 -42.50 -2.66 -14.95
N VAL A 142 -41.85 -3.03 -16.07
CA VAL A 142 -40.66 -3.91 -16.05
C VAL A 142 -39.53 -3.26 -15.23
N VAL A 143 -39.25 -1.99 -15.44
CA VAL A 143 -38.19 -1.26 -14.72
C VAL A 143 -38.51 -1.17 -13.22
N ASN A 144 -39.76 -0.91 -12.83
CA ASN A 144 -40.18 -0.88 -11.43
C ASN A 144 -40.02 -2.25 -10.76
N SER A 145 -40.37 -3.33 -11.46
CA SER A 145 -40.14 -4.70 -11.01
C SER A 145 -38.65 -5.01 -10.82
N LEU A 146 -37.80 -4.67 -11.80
CA LEU A 146 -36.34 -4.81 -11.71
C LEU A 146 -35.74 -3.98 -10.55
N ASN A 147 -36.29 -2.81 -10.28
CA ASN A 147 -35.85 -1.96 -9.17
C ASN A 147 -36.18 -2.57 -7.81
N LYS A 148 -37.38 -3.13 -7.61
CA LYS A 148 -37.75 -3.87 -6.38
C LYS A 148 -36.85 -5.08 -6.16
N LEU A 149 -36.61 -5.85 -7.22
CA LEU A 149 -35.69 -7.00 -7.21
C LEU A 149 -34.29 -6.67 -6.68
N SER A 150 -33.78 -5.49 -7.02
CA SER A 150 -32.45 -5.05 -6.60
C SER A 150 -32.39 -4.43 -5.20
N SER A 151 -33.53 -4.02 -4.62
CA SER A 151 -33.57 -3.43 -3.27
C SER A 151 -33.73 -4.48 -2.17
N ASP A 152 -34.34 -5.63 -2.48
CA ASP A 152 -34.75 -6.63 -1.49
C ASP A 152 -33.71 -7.72 -1.22
N ASN A 153 -32.65 -7.84 -2.02
CA ASN A 153 -31.75 -9.01 -1.97
C ASN A 153 -30.27 -8.67 -1.77
N ASP A 154 -29.63 -9.38 -0.83
CA ASP A 154 -28.19 -9.64 -0.84
C ASP A 154 -27.87 -10.49 -2.08
N LEU A 155 -27.38 -9.84 -3.14
CA LEU A 155 -27.13 -10.43 -4.46
C LEU A 155 -26.30 -11.74 -4.41
N ASP A 156 -25.45 -11.91 -3.41
CA ASP A 156 -24.54 -13.06 -3.24
C ASP A 156 -25.26 -14.38 -2.83
N LYS A 157 -26.59 -14.37 -2.60
CA LYS A 157 -27.36 -15.54 -2.14
C LYS A 157 -28.44 -16.05 -3.09
N LEU A 158 -28.70 -15.37 -4.20
CA LEU A 158 -29.80 -15.73 -5.10
C LEU A 158 -29.46 -16.97 -5.93
N THR A 159 -30.20 -18.06 -5.73
CA THR A 159 -30.11 -19.27 -6.58
C THR A 159 -30.84 -19.07 -7.92
N GLU A 160 -30.40 -19.75 -8.98
CA GLU A 160 -31.08 -19.74 -10.31
C GLU A 160 -32.60 -20.00 -10.21
N LYS A 161 -33.01 -20.82 -9.23
CA LYS A 161 -34.40 -21.17 -8.98
C LYS A 161 -35.20 -20.00 -8.42
N GLU A 162 -34.61 -19.18 -7.55
CA GLU A 162 -35.22 -17.96 -7.01
C GLU A 162 -35.30 -16.88 -8.09
N LEU A 163 -34.26 -16.75 -8.93
CA LEU A 163 -34.25 -15.86 -10.09
C LEU A 163 -35.36 -16.21 -11.11
N ARG A 164 -35.57 -17.51 -11.38
CA ARG A 164 -36.67 -18.00 -12.23
C ARG A 164 -38.05 -17.75 -11.62
N ASN A 165 -38.25 -18.04 -10.34
CA ASN A 165 -39.55 -17.84 -9.69
C ASN A 165 -39.90 -16.34 -9.62
N MET A 166 -38.93 -15.48 -9.28
CA MET A 166 -39.16 -14.03 -9.21
C MET A 166 -39.37 -13.40 -10.59
N SER A 167 -38.67 -13.86 -11.63
CA SER A 167 -38.90 -13.37 -13.00
C SER A 167 -40.29 -13.74 -13.53
N GLN A 168 -40.88 -14.86 -13.10
CA GLN A 168 -42.28 -15.20 -13.40
C GLN A 168 -43.28 -14.32 -12.63
N GLU A 169 -43.04 -14.10 -11.33
CA GLU A 169 -43.94 -13.33 -10.44
C GLU A 169 -43.95 -11.82 -10.75
N TYR A 170 -42.79 -11.24 -11.04
CA TYR A 170 -42.63 -9.79 -11.23
C TYR A 170 -42.86 -9.30 -12.68
N LEU A 171 -42.77 -10.18 -13.68
CA LEU A 171 -42.97 -9.82 -15.11
C LEU A 171 -44.37 -10.19 -15.64
N LYS A 172 -45.27 -10.69 -14.77
CA LYS A 172 -46.66 -11.07 -15.09
C LYS A 172 -46.77 -11.99 -16.32
N ILE A 173 -45.79 -12.88 -16.54
CA ILE A 173 -45.80 -13.81 -17.67
C ILE A 173 -46.85 -14.88 -17.37
N GLN A 174 -48.03 -14.81 -18.01
CA GLN A 174 -49.20 -15.62 -17.67
C GLN A 174 -49.16 -17.09 -18.13
N ASN A 175 -48.06 -17.58 -18.71
CA ASN A 175 -48.00 -18.95 -19.23
C ASN A 175 -46.77 -19.74 -18.74
N ASN A 176 -47.03 -21.00 -18.37
CA ASN A 176 -46.08 -22.05 -17.94
C ASN A 176 -45.01 -22.44 -19.00
N SER A 177 -44.76 -21.59 -20.00
CA SER A 177 -43.66 -21.73 -20.94
C SER A 177 -42.32 -21.44 -20.27
N LYS A 178 -41.29 -22.24 -20.59
CA LYS A 178 -39.90 -22.01 -20.16
C LYS A 178 -39.50 -20.56 -20.42
N ILE A 179 -39.01 -19.87 -19.38
CA ILE A 179 -38.34 -18.57 -19.50
C ILE A 179 -37.21 -18.71 -20.53
N PRO A 180 -37.12 -17.82 -21.54
CA PRO A 180 -35.99 -17.79 -22.46
C PRO A 180 -34.69 -17.65 -21.68
N ASN A 181 -33.69 -18.50 -21.95
CA ASN A 181 -32.39 -18.44 -21.27
C ASN A 181 -31.74 -17.04 -21.41
N GLU A 182 -31.99 -16.38 -22.55
CA GLU A 182 -31.53 -15.02 -22.81
C GLU A 182 -32.13 -13.99 -21.82
N LEU A 183 -33.40 -14.16 -21.43
CA LEU A 183 -34.06 -13.28 -20.45
C LEU A 183 -33.39 -13.39 -19.07
N SER A 184 -33.12 -14.62 -18.61
CA SER A 184 -32.40 -14.84 -17.34
C SER A 184 -31.00 -14.22 -17.35
N GLU A 185 -30.28 -14.34 -18.47
CA GLU A 185 -28.93 -13.78 -18.62
C GLU A 185 -28.95 -12.25 -18.50
N TYR A 186 -29.88 -11.57 -19.18
CA TYR A 186 -29.96 -10.10 -19.11
C TYR A 186 -30.44 -9.57 -17.77
N ILE A 187 -31.31 -10.30 -17.05
CA ILE A 187 -31.69 -9.95 -15.67
C ILE A 187 -30.48 -10.08 -14.74
N GLU A 188 -29.69 -11.15 -14.88
CA GLU A 188 -28.45 -11.30 -14.11
C GLU A 188 -27.46 -10.16 -14.41
N LYS A 189 -27.28 -9.81 -15.70
CA LYS A 189 -26.46 -8.66 -16.13
C LYS A 189 -26.94 -7.34 -15.51
N TYR A 190 -28.26 -7.13 -15.45
CA TYR A 190 -28.85 -5.94 -14.81
C TYR A 190 -28.49 -5.85 -13.33
N LEU A 191 -28.72 -6.94 -12.58
CA LEU A 191 -28.47 -6.98 -11.15
C LEU A 191 -26.96 -6.80 -10.86
N ASN A 192 -26.10 -7.52 -11.58
CA ASN A 192 -24.65 -7.39 -11.48
C ASN A 192 -24.17 -5.97 -11.81
N CYS A 193 -24.67 -5.36 -12.88
CA CYS A 193 -24.31 -3.98 -13.22
C CYS A 193 -24.75 -3.00 -12.16
N LYS A 194 -25.98 -3.14 -11.65
CA LYS A 194 -26.51 -2.23 -10.63
C LYS A 194 -25.71 -2.32 -9.33
N TYR A 195 -25.33 -3.53 -8.92
CA TYR A 195 -24.42 -3.77 -7.80
C TYR A 195 -23.04 -3.14 -8.03
N LEU A 196 -22.39 -3.46 -9.15
CA LEU A 196 -21.07 -2.92 -9.49
C LEU A 196 -21.07 -1.40 -9.65
N LEU A 197 -22.15 -0.80 -10.17
CA LEU A 197 -22.33 0.65 -10.28
C LEU A 197 -22.57 1.35 -8.95
N ASN A 198 -22.89 0.59 -7.89
CA ASN A 198 -22.96 1.11 -6.53
C ASN A 198 -21.60 1.04 -5.83
N ASP A 199 -20.82 0.00 -6.12
CA ASP A 199 -19.55 -0.29 -5.44
C ASP A 199 -18.28 0.16 -6.17
N ARG A 200 -18.33 0.37 -7.49
CA ARG A 200 -17.20 0.80 -8.32
C ARG A 200 -17.38 2.24 -8.81
N TYR A 201 -16.27 2.94 -9.02
CA TYR A 201 -16.29 4.27 -9.63
C TYR A 201 -16.01 4.14 -11.13
N ILE A 202 -17.00 4.46 -11.98
CA ILE A 202 -16.82 4.55 -13.43
C ILE A 202 -16.50 5.99 -13.78
N PHE A 203 -15.42 6.18 -14.53
CA PHE A 203 -15.04 7.46 -15.11
C PHE A 203 -14.60 7.23 -16.55
N SER A 204 -14.65 8.26 -17.37
CA SER A 204 -14.13 8.18 -18.73
C SER A 204 -12.98 9.13 -18.91
N VAL A 205 -11.99 8.68 -19.68
CA VAL A 205 -10.81 9.45 -20.03
C VAL A 205 -10.97 9.91 -21.47
N ILE A 206 -10.65 11.18 -21.74
CA ILE A 206 -10.63 11.71 -23.09
C ILE A 206 -9.17 11.78 -23.56
N LEU A 207 -8.82 10.93 -24.53
CA LEU A 207 -7.45 10.86 -25.02
C LEU A 207 -7.09 12.10 -25.88
N PRO A 208 -5.82 12.55 -25.85
CA PRO A 208 -5.34 13.62 -26.72
C PRO A 208 -5.51 13.32 -28.22
N LEU A 209 -5.39 14.36 -29.05
CA LEU A 209 -5.35 14.19 -30.50
C LEU A 209 -4.11 13.36 -30.88
N GLY A 210 -4.28 12.38 -31.76
CA GLY A 210 -3.20 11.48 -32.21
C GLY A 210 -3.38 10.04 -31.75
N TYR A 211 -4.09 9.79 -30.65
CA TYR A 211 -4.43 8.45 -30.20
C TYR A 211 -5.60 7.88 -31.01
N LYS A 212 -5.39 6.69 -31.57
CA LYS A 212 -6.34 5.99 -32.46
C LYS A 212 -6.58 4.55 -32.00
N PRO A 213 -7.72 3.95 -32.35
CA PRO A 213 -7.93 2.52 -32.12
C PRO A 213 -6.79 1.63 -32.63
N GLY A 214 -6.48 0.58 -31.87
CA GLY A 214 -5.35 -0.32 -32.12
C GLY A 214 -4.00 0.16 -31.56
N MET A 215 -3.91 1.39 -31.04
CA MET A 215 -2.70 1.84 -30.37
C MET A 215 -2.65 1.33 -28.93
N ARG A 216 -1.49 0.84 -28.49
CA ARG A 216 -1.23 0.48 -27.10
C ARG A 216 -0.78 1.71 -26.30
N ILE A 217 -1.40 1.93 -25.15
CA ILE A 217 -1.15 3.07 -24.28
C ILE A 217 -1.13 2.67 -22.81
N ILE A 218 -0.41 3.45 -22.00
CA ILE A 218 -0.39 3.31 -20.55
C ILE A 218 -1.09 4.50 -19.92
N ILE A 219 -2.24 4.26 -19.28
CA ILE A 219 -3.00 5.27 -18.55
C ILE A 219 -2.71 5.12 -17.06
N LYS A 220 -2.18 6.16 -16.41
CA LYS A 220 -1.97 6.20 -14.96
C LYS A 220 -3.01 7.10 -14.31
N VAL A 221 -3.79 6.55 -13.40
CA VAL A 221 -4.87 7.22 -12.67
C VAL A 221 -4.43 7.39 -11.23
N TYR A 222 -4.07 8.60 -10.84
CA TYR A 222 -3.70 8.98 -9.48
C TYR A 222 -4.95 9.42 -8.71
N TYR A 223 -5.09 8.95 -7.48
CA TYR A 223 -6.19 9.37 -6.61
C TYR A 223 -5.75 9.43 -5.15
N GLU A 224 -6.33 10.39 -4.44
CA GLU A 224 -6.11 10.59 -3.01
C GLU A 224 -7.29 10.09 -2.19
N ILE A 225 -6.99 9.22 -1.21
CA ILE A 225 -7.96 8.74 -0.24
C ILE A 225 -7.71 9.48 1.09
N PRO A 226 -8.70 10.23 1.61
CA PRO A 226 -8.63 10.75 2.97
C PRO A 226 -8.72 9.59 3.95
N GLN A 227 -7.76 9.46 4.87
CA GLN A 227 -7.94 8.58 6.03
C GLN A 227 -9.02 9.18 6.94
N SER A 228 -9.92 8.33 7.45
CA SER A 228 -10.81 8.74 8.55
C SER A 228 -9.96 9.01 9.79
N SER A 229 -10.24 10.13 10.48
CA SER A 229 -9.56 10.56 11.71
C SER A 229 -9.49 9.47 12.78
N ASP A 230 -10.43 8.52 12.75
CA ASP A 230 -10.67 7.56 13.83
C ASP A 230 -9.90 6.25 13.65
N THR A 231 -9.16 6.07 12.55
CA THR A 231 -8.35 4.86 12.29
C THR A 231 -6.85 5.05 12.46
N VAL A 232 -6.42 6.15 13.07
CA VAL A 232 -5.07 6.25 13.62
C VAL A 232 -5.01 5.37 14.87
N LYS A 233 -4.94 4.03 14.66
CA LYS A 233 -4.56 3.10 15.72
C LYS A 233 -3.27 3.68 16.32
N PRO A 234 -3.18 3.81 17.67
CA PRO A 234 -2.00 4.38 18.29
C PRO A 234 -0.78 3.58 17.82
N LEU A 235 0.09 4.23 17.04
CA LEU A 235 1.35 3.66 16.59
C LEU A 235 2.18 3.33 17.84
N LYS A 236 2.17 2.07 18.26
CA LYS A 236 3.03 1.58 19.34
C LYS A 236 4.24 0.89 18.73
N GLY A 237 5.33 1.63 18.57
CA GLY A 237 6.69 1.04 18.47
C GLY A 237 7.31 0.94 17.07
N LEU A 238 8.27 0.00 16.95
CA LEU A 238 9.23 -0.20 15.84
C LEU A 238 8.62 -0.69 14.52
N THR A 239 7.31 -0.91 14.50
CA THR A 239 6.60 -1.56 13.41
C THR A 239 5.26 -0.89 13.19
N TYR A 240 4.99 -0.52 11.94
CA TYR A 240 3.64 -0.18 11.50
C TYR A 240 3.00 -1.40 10.85
N ASN A 241 1.86 -1.84 11.39
CA ASN A 241 1.08 -2.93 10.84
C ASN A 241 -0.19 -2.37 10.19
N GLU A 242 -0.33 -2.56 8.89
CA GLU A 242 -1.51 -2.13 8.15
C GLU A 242 -2.32 -3.36 7.70
N CYS A 243 -3.64 -3.19 7.60
CA CYS A 243 -4.56 -4.17 7.04
C CYS A 243 -5.16 -3.57 5.78
N SER A 244 -4.95 -4.20 4.63
CA SER A 244 -5.60 -3.80 3.38
C SER A 244 -6.43 -4.95 2.78
N PRO A 245 -7.61 -4.68 2.21
CA PRO A 245 -8.39 -5.73 1.55
C PRO A 245 -7.65 -6.24 0.30
N LEU A 246 -7.73 -7.54 0.02
CA LEU A 246 -7.15 -8.14 -1.17
C LEU A 246 -7.89 -7.71 -2.45
N PRO A 247 -7.19 -7.29 -3.53
CA PRO A 247 -7.82 -7.06 -4.83
C PRO A 247 -8.14 -8.41 -5.50
N LEU A 248 -9.41 -8.64 -5.86
CA LEU A 248 -9.93 -9.91 -6.37
C LEU A 248 -10.09 -9.97 -7.90
N ASP A 249 -9.69 -8.95 -8.65
CA ASP A 249 -9.93 -8.86 -10.10
C ASP A 249 -8.87 -9.66 -10.89
N GLU A 250 -9.31 -10.34 -11.96
CA GLU A 250 -8.43 -11.18 -12.81
C GLU A 250 -7.25 -10.40 -13.44
N PHE A 251 -7.42 -9.09 -13.67
CA PHE A 251 -6.44 -8.23 -14.34
C PHE A 251 -5.48 -7.50 -13.37
N SER A 252 -5.73 -7.56 -12.06
CA SER A 252 -4.95 -6.82 -11.05
C SER A 252 -3.91 -7.72 -10.39
N ARG A 253 -2.68 -7.79 -10.91
CA ARG A 253 -1.66 -8.69 -10.32
C ARG A 253 -0.26 -8.12 -10.15
N HIS A 254 -0.17 -6.80 -9.99
CA HIS A 254 1.03 -6.19 -9.44
C HIS A 254 0.65 -5.07 -8.48
N ILE A 255 0.85 -5.30 -7.19
CA ILE A 255 0.81 -4.24 -6.19
C ILE A 255 2.25 -3.81 -5.93
N LEU A 256 2.58 -2.60 -6.32
CA LEU A 256 3.86 -1.98 -5.95
C LEU A 256 3.66 -1.16 -4.68
N TYR A 257 4.44 -1.45 -3.65
CA TYR A 257 4.51 -0.58 -2.48
C TYR A 257 5.70 0.34 -2.60
N LYS A 258 5.44 1.64 -2.65
CA LYS A 258 6.48 2.64 -2.49
C LYS A 258 6.56 3.03 -1.01
N THR A 259 7.71 2.74 -0.40
CA THR A 259 8.01 3.13 0.98
C THR A 259 8.78 4.44 1.01
N ILE A 260 8.61 5.20 2.10
CA ILE A 260 9.44 6.36 2.41
C ILE A 260 10.92 5.96 2.39
N ASP A 261 11.77 6.85 1.89
CA ASP A 261 13.21 6.66 1.88
C ASP A 261 13.76 6.40 3.30
N GLY A 262 14.41 5.23 3.44
CA GLY A 262 14.95 4.74 4.71
C GLY A 262 14.05 3.76 5.46
N LEU A 263 12.84 3.46 4.95
CA LEU A 263 11.95 2.41 5.45
C LEU A 263 11.77 1.28 4.42
N ARG A 264 11.41 0.10 4.90
CA ARG A 264 11.16 -1.11 4.10
C ARG A 264 9.95 -1.84 4.65
N ILE A 265 9.12 -2.39 3.76
CA ILE A 265 8.04 -3.30 4.15
C ILE A 265 8.53 -4.76 4.12
N THR A 266 8.20 -5.51 5.16
CA THR A 266 8.50 -6.94 5.31
C THR A 266 7.30 -7.69 5.87
N ASN A 267 7.44 -9.02 5.97
CA ASN A 267 6.46 -9.89 6.61
C ASN A 267 5.02 -9.75 6.07
N PHE A 268 4.87 -9.88 4.74
CA PHE A 268 3.55 -9.89 4.10
C PHE A 268 2.82 -11.19 4.46
N GLN A 269 1.61 -11.06 4.99
CA GLN A 269 0.77 -12.16 5.45
C GLN A 269 -0.66 -11.93 4.99
N ILE A 270 -1.37 -12.96 4.54
CA ILE A 270 -2.82 -12.90 4.38
C ILE A 270 -3.45 -13.47 5.66
N ARG A 271 -4.43 -12.76 6.22
CA ARG A 271 -5.30 -13.29 7.27
C ARG A 271 -6.72 -13.32 6.77
N SER A 272 -7.37 -14.47 6.95
CA SER A 272 -8.79 -14.62 6.71
C SER A 272 -9.59 -14.22 7.94
N SER A 273 -10.77 -13.62 7.75
CA SER A 273 -11.70 -13.31 8.84
C SER A 273 -12.04 -14.53 9.69
N ASN A 274 -12.11 -15.71 9.05
CA ASN A 274 -12.55 -16.96 9.67
C ASN A 274 -11.40 -17.86 10.14
N ASN A 275 -10.14 -17.52 9.84
CA ASN A 275 -9.00 -18.37 10.18
C ASN A 275 -7.83 -17.54 10.73
N LYS A 276 -7.40 -17.82 11.97
CA LYS A 276 -6.22 -17.17 12.58
C LYS A 276 -4.89 -17.55 11.91
N ASN A 277 -4.90 -18.55 11.04
CA ASN A 277 -3.71 -19.00 10.32
C ASN A 277 -3.29 -17.93 9.30
N CYS A 278 -2.10 -17.38 9.49
CA CYS A 278 -1.50 -16.38 8.62
C CYS A 278 -0.74 -17.11 7.52
N THR A 279 -1.09 -16.92 6.25
CA THR A 279 -0.31 -17.46 5.14
C THR A 279 0.76 -16.44 4.72
N PRO A 280 2.06 -16.74 4.89
CA PRO A 280 3.12 -15.82 4.50
C PRO A 280 3.20 -15.72 2.97
N ILE A 281 3.36 -14.49 2.46
CA ILE A 281 3.53 -14.23 1.02
C ILE A 281 4.99 -13.89 0.74
N THR A 282 5.57 -14.52 -0.29
CA THR A 282 6.88 -14.15 -0.79
C THR A 282 6.80 -12.90 -1.66
N VAL A 283 7.56 -11.86 -1.29
CA VAL A 283 7.58 -10.57 -1.99
C VAL A 283 8.97 -10.33 -2.55
N LEU A 284 9.06 -10.17 -3.87
CA LEU A 284 10.29 -9.82 -4.56
C LEU A 284 10.23 -8.32 -4.89
N ASN A 285 11.29 -7.57 -4.59
CA ASN A 285 11.46 -6.16 -4.99
C ASN A 285 10.32 -5.18 -4.61
N ASN A 286 9.74 -5.30 -3.41
CA ASN A 286 8.59 -4.48 -2.95
C ASN A 286 7.34 -4.59 -3.83
N SER A 287 7.32 -5.56 -4.74
CA SER A 287 6.17 -5.96 -5.54
C SER A 287 5.64 -7.27 -5.00
N LEU A 288 4.36 -7.26 -4.63
CA LEU A 288 3.64 -8.52 -4.41
C LEU A 288 3.45 -9.18 -5.76
N TYR A 289 4.22 -10.24 -5.99
CA TYR A 289 3.97 -11.18 -7.06
C TYR A 289 3.19 -12.34 -6.45
N PHE A 290 1.94 -12.48 -6.84
CA PHE A 290 1.24 -13.75 -6.71
C PHE A 290 1.99 -14.74 -7.63
N LYS A 291 2.70 -15.71 -7.04
CA LYS A 291 3.91 -16.34 -7.61
C LYS A 291 3.64 -17.39 -8.72
N ASP A 292 4.63 -17.53 -9.60
CA ASP A 292 4.98 -18.67 -10.49
C ASP A 292 4.19 -18.94 -11.79
N SER A 293 4.19 -18.02 -12.79
CA SER A 293 3.94 -18.27 -14.24
C SER A 293 2.67 -19.02 -14.68
N ASN A 294 1.89 -19.49 -13.71
CA ASN A 294 0.58 -20.06 -13.74
C ASN A 294 -0.20 -19.20 -12.76
N TYR A 295 -1.16 -18.49 -13.32
CA TYR A 295 -2.16 -17.69 -12.63
C TYR A 295 -2.48 -18.24 -11.22
N ILE A 296 -2.23 -17.48 -10.15
CA ILE A 296 -3.06 -17.59 -8.92
C ILE A 296 -4.39 -16.97 -9.30
N ASP A 297 -5.15 -17.70 -10.10
CA ASP A 297 -6.56 -17.45 -10.17
C ASP A 297 -7.11 -17.72 -8.77
N ALA A 298 -7.45 -16.67 -8.03
CA ALA A 298 -8.11 -16.83 -6.74
C ALA A 298 -9.42 -17.65 -6.90
N MET A 299 -9.97 -17.78 -8.12
CA MET A 299 -11.04 -18.74 -8.40
C MET A 299 -10.57 -20.20 -8.55
N HIS A 300 -9.34 -20.47 -9.00
CA HIS A 300 -8.81 -21.81 -9.31
C HIS A 300 -7.63 -22.26 -8.42
N ASP A 301 -7.23 -21.49 -7.42
CA ASP A 301 -6.34 -21.98 -6.37
C ASP A 301 -7.10 -23.00 -5.51
N VAL A 302 -6.95 -24.28 -5.88
CA VAL A 302 -7.57 -25.43 -5.20
C VAL A 302 -7.13 -25.50 -3.74
N TYR A 303 -5.97 -24.92 -3.40
CA TYR A 303 -5.43 -24.97 -2.06
C TYR A 303 -5.94 -23.81 -1.20
N HIS A 304 -5.93 -22.56 -1.70
CA HIS A 304 -6.36 -21.37 -0.93
C HIS A 304 -7.23 -20.41 -1.75
N LYS A 305 -8.55 -20.61 -1.72
CA LYS A 305 -9.53 -19.67 -2.30
C LYS A 305 -9.65 -18.42 -1.42
N TYR A 306 -9.04 -17.31 -1.85
CA TYR A 306 -9.11 -16.04 -1.15
C TYR A 306 -10.48 -15.37 -1.32
N THR A 307 -10.99 -14.75 -0.26
CA THR A 307 -12.32 -14.11 -0.20
C THR A 307 -12.23 -12.60 0.03
N LYS A 308 -13.34 -11.87 -0.18
CA LYS A 308 -13.43 -10.41 0.10
C LYS A 308 -13.12 -10.07 1.57
N ASP A 309 -13.25 -11.04 2.46
CA ASP A 309 -13.03 -10.89 3.89
C ASP A 309 -11.56 -11.14 4.30
N ASP A 310 -10.69 -11.43 3.34
CA ASP A 310 -9.26 -11.62 3.59
C ASP A 310 -8.50 -10.30 3.52
N TRP A 311 -7.57 -10.13 4.46
CA TRP A 311 -6.80 -8.91 4.64
C TRP A 311 -5.31 -9.21 4.49
N LEU A 312 -4.62 -8.34 3.77
CA LEU A 312 -3.18 -8.30 3.70
C LEU A 312 -2.63 -7.52 4.90
N PHE A 313 -1.77 -8.18 5.65
CA PHE A 313 -0.97 -7.66 6.76
C PHE A 313 0.48 -7.53 6.32
N TYR A 314 1.14 -6.43 6.69
CA TYR A 314 2.57 -6.26 6.51
C TYR A 314 3.16 -5.41 7.63
N SER A 315 4.48 -5.50 7.81
CA SER A 315 5.22 -4.72 8.81
C SER A 315 6.20 -3.76 8.14
N VAL A 316 6.22 -2.50 8.56
CA VAL A 316 7.22 -1.51 8.11
C VAL A 316 8.37 -1.45 9.11
N ILE A 317 9.61 -1.59 8.64
CA ILE A 317 10.84 -1.53 9.45
C ILE A 317 11.87 -0.57 8.82
N PRO A 318 12.84 -0.05 9.58
CA PRO A 318 13.93 0.74 9.01
C PRO A 318 14.85 -0.12 8.14
N VAL A 319 15.29 0.44 7.01
CA VAL A 319 16.26 -0.20 6.10
C VAL A 319 17.55 -0.51 6.87
N ARG A 320 18.24 -1.59 6.49
CA ARG A 320 19.52 -1.98 7.14
C ARG A 320 20.56 -0.87 7.07
N GLN A 321 20.66 -0.15 5.97
CA GLN A 321 21.58 0.97 5.79
C GLN A 321 21.10 2.23 6.53
N GLY A 322 22.00 3.20 6.72
CA GLY A 322 21.67 4.44 7.43
C GLY A 322 21.57 4.23 8.95
N ILE A 323 20.54 4.81 9.57
CA ILE A 323 20.45 4.94 11.04
C ILE A 323 20.45 3.59 11.79
N ARG A 324 19.87 2.53 11.22
CA ARG A 324 19.87 1.19 11.85
C ARG A 324 21.28 0.61 11.96
N ARG A 325 22.04 0.62 10.86
CA ARG A 325 23.44 0.16 10.87
C ARG A 325 24.32 1.05 11.73
N TRP A 326 24.17 2.37 11.66
CA TRP A 326 24.98 3.30 12.44
C TRP A 326 24.71 3.19 13.95
N SER A 327 23.44 3.14 14.39
CA SER A 327 23.09 2.93 15.80
C SER A 327 23.59 1.60 16.36
N PHE A 328 23.66 0.56 15.53
CA PHE A 328 24.27 -0.72 15.90
C PHE A 328 25.80 -0.59 16.11
N TRP A 329 26.52 -0.14 15.08
CA TRP A 329 27.98 -0.09 15.11
C TRP A 329 28.53 0.94 16.09
N VAL A 330 27.93 2.13 16.18
CA VAL A 330 28.34 3.18 17.12
C VAL A 330 28.24 2.68 18.56
N SER A 331 27.13 1.99 18.89
CA SER A 331 26.93 1.45 20.23
C SER A 331 28.00 0.42 20.60
N ILE A 332 28.30 -0.50 19.67
CA ILE A 332 29.36 -1.50 19.85
C ILE A 332 30.74 -0.84 19.98
N LEU A 333 31.10 0.04 19.05
CA LEU A 333 32.41 0.68 19.02
C LEU A 333 32.68 1.50 20.28
N ILE A 334 31.68 2.22 20.80
CA ILE A 334 31.82 3.00 22.04
C ILE A 334 31.99 2.07 23.24
N SER A 335 31.18 1.01 23.37
CA SER A 335 31.32 0.07 24.48
C SER A 335 32.68 -0.66 24.45
N PHE A 336 33.18 -1.06 23.28
CA PHE A 336 34.53 -1.63 23.15
C PHE A 336 35.63 -0.62 23.47
N SER A 337 35.47 0.65 23.05
CA SER A 337 36.43 1.71 23.38
C SER A 337 36.48 1.96 24.88
N LEU A 338 35.33 1.95 25.56
CA LEU A 338 35.25 2.06 27.01
C LEU A 338 35.89 0.87 27.72
N LEU A 339 35.70 -0.35 27.20
CA LEU A 339 36.35 -1.56 27.71
C LEU A 339 37.88 -1.49 27.58
N ILE A 340 38.41 -1.07 26.44
CA ILE A 340 39.85 -0.88 26.29
C ILE A 340 40.33 0.17 27.30
N SER A 341 39.60 1.28 27.45
CA SER A 341 39.98 2.31 28.42
C SER A 341 39.90 1.82 29.88
N SER A 342 39.01 0.88 30.22
CA SER A 342 38.94 0.31 31.57
C SER A 342 40.13 -0.60 31.85
N VAL A 343 40.55 -1.40 30.87
CA VAL A 343 41.77 -2.23 30.95
C VAL A 343 43.01 -1.36 31.10
N VAL A 344 43.14 -0.31 30.28
CA VAL A 344 44.26 0.63 30.35
C VAL A 344 44.36 1.25 31.75
N ARG A 345 43.23 1.58 32.37
CA ARG A 345 43.15 2.15 33.73
C ARG A 345 43.47 1.20 34.88
N LEU A 346 43.58 -0.11 34.64
CA LEU A 346 44.08 -1.03 35.66
C LEU A 346 45.59 -0.83 35.91
N GLY A 347 46.33 -0.36 34.90
CA GLY A 347 47.76 -0.08 34.98
C GLY A 347 48.07 1.18 35.79
N GLU A 348 49.31 1.29 36.27
CA GLU A 348 49.80 2.50 36.92
C GLU A 348 49.93 3.63 35.89
N MET A 349 49.06 4.63 36.00
CA MET A 349 49.04 5.80 35.13
C MET A 349 49.94 6.89 35.73
N PRO A 350 51.04 7.29 35.08
CA PRO A 350 51.84 8.42 35.54
C PRO A 350 51.03 9.71 35.46
N ASP A 351 51.26 10.67 36.38
CA ASP A 351 50.49 11.93 36.45
C ASP A 351 50.53 12.74 35.14
N SER A 352 51.58 12.56 34.32
CA SER A 352 51.71 13.15 32.97
C SER A 352 50.74 12.60 31.91
N PHE A 353 50.03 11.52 32.20
CA PHE A 353 49.01 10.95 31.32
C PHE A 353 47.77 11.85 31.25
N TYR A 354 47.33 12.40 32.39
CA TYR A 354 46.11 13.20 32.49
C TYR A 354 46.26 14.63 31.97
N THR A 355 47.48 15.18 31.91
CA THR A 355 47.72 16.47 31.25
C THR A 355 47.67 16.38 29.73
N LYS A 356 47.81 15.18 29.16
CA LYS A 356 47.74 14.90 27.71
C LYS A 356 46.34 14.48 27.23
N THR A 357 45.34 14.38 28.11
CA THR A 357 43.97 13.94 27.75
C THR A 357 43.06 15.07 27.27
N ALA A 358 43.42 16.35 27.45
CA ALA A 358 42.59 17.48 27.02
C ALA A 358 42.27 17.49 25.50
N PRO A 359 43.22 17.20 24.59
CA PRO A 359 42.91 17.04 23.16
C PRO A 359 41.98 15.85 22.87
N ALA A 360 42.11 14.76 23.63
CA ALA A 360 41.22 13.60 23.50
C ALA A 360 39.79 13.93 23.96
N ALA A 361 39.63 14.66 25.09
CA ALA A 361 38.33 15.13 25.55
C ALA A 361 37.64 16.04 24.52
N SER A 362 38.39 16.97 23.91
CA SER A 362 37.87 17.83 22.83
C SER A 362 37.40 17.02 21.61
N THR A 363 38.17 16.01 21.19
CA THR A 363 37.81 15.12 20.09
C THR A 363 36.53 14.35 20.38
N ILE A 364 36.37 13.84 21.62
CA ILE A 364 35.17 13.12 22.06
C ILE A 364 33.94 14.04 22.00
N VAL A 365 34.06 15.28 22.47
CA VAL A 365 32.96 16.27 22.41
C VAL A 365 32.58 16.59 20.96
N ALA A 366 33.56 16.74 20.06
CA ALA A 366 33.30 16.96 18.64
C ALA A 366 32.54 15.78 18.00
N ILE A 367 32.90 14.54 18.33
CA ILE A 367 32.20 13.34 17.85
C ILE A 367 30.75 13.32 18.37
N SER A 368 30.52 13.60 19.66
CA SER A 368 29.15 13.70 20.21
C SER A 368 28.32 14.78 19.51
N ALA A 369 28.91 15.96 19.26
CA ALA A 369 28.23 17.05 18.57
C ALA A 369 27.89 16.70 17.11
N LEU A 370 28.78 15.98 16.40
CA LEU A 370 28.51 15.47 15.05
C LEU A 370 27.36 14.46 15.03
N LEU A 371 27.33 13.53 15.99
CA LEU A 371 26.23 12.56 16.10
C LEU A 371 24.89 13.25 16.31
N ILE A 372 24.81 14.23 17.22
CA ILE A 372 23.57 14.99 17.49
C ILE A 372 23.19 15.86 16.29
N SER A 373 24.16 16.58 15.70
CA SER A 373 23.92 17.46 14.55
C SER A 373 23.48 16.70 13.31
N TRP A 374 23.84 15.43 13.15
CA TRP A 374 23.41 14.64 12.00
C TRP A 374 21.90 14.36 12.01
N PHE A 375 21.27 14.27 13.18
CA PHE A 375 19.83 14.00 13.31
C PHE A 375 18.93 15.23 13.42
N SER A 376 19.50 16.41 13.70
CA SER A 376 18.73 17.64 13.86
C SER A 376 18.49 18.41 12.56
N ARG A 377 19.19 18.05 11.47
CA ARG A 377 19.24 18.85 10.23
C ARG A 377 18.13 18.57 9.23
N THR A 378 17.32 17.53 9.40
CA THR A 378 16.32 17.13 8.41
C THR A 378 14.93 17.12 9.02
N GLU A 379 14.03 17.94 8.48
CA GLU A 379 12.59 17.75 8.69
C GLU A 379 12.23 16.36 8.17
N GLU A 380 11.78 15.50 9.08
CA GLU A 380 11.41 14.12 8.76
C GLU A 380 9.90 13.97 8.70
N GLU A 381 9.43 13.14 7.77
CA GLU A 381 8.04 12.73 7.72
C GLU A 381 7.64 12.00 9.02
N PRO A 382 6.41 12.17 9.53
CA PRO A 382 5.99 11.70 10.85
C PRO A 382 6.20 10.20 11.08
N ILE A 383 5.98 9.37 10.05
CA ILE A 383 6.17 7.91 10.13
C ILE A 383 7.65 7.56 10.33
N LYS A 384 8.52 8.21 9.57
CA LYS A 384 9.96 7.99 9.61
C LYS A 384 10.52 8.37 10.97
N ALA A 385 10.11 9.53 11.49
CA ALA A 385 10.50 9.97 12.82
C ALA A 385 10.08 8.98 13.91
N LEU A 386 8.85 8.46 13.84
CA LEU A 386 8.30 7.54 14.84
C LEU A 386 8.97 6.15 14.80
N ILE A 387 9.15 5.58 13.61
CA ILE A 387 9.80 4.26 13.46
C ILE A 387 11.29 4.33 13.83
N GLN A 388 11.96 5.44 13.50
CA GLN A 388 13.39 5.63 13.79
C GLN A 388 13.66 6.17 15.20
N GLU A 389 12.63 6.57 15.96
CA GLU A 389 12.75 7.20 17.28
C GLU A 389 13.64 6.37 18.23
N LYS A 390 13.39 5.07 18.33
CA LYS A 390 14.16 4.17 19.21
C LYS A 390 15.63 4.06 18.80
N LEU A 391 15.92 4.14 17.50
CA LEU A 391 17.30 4.13 16.98
C LEU A 391 18.00 5.46 17.26
N LYS A 392 17.27 6.59 17.23
CA LYS A 392 17.77 7.90 17.62
C LYS A 392 18.10 7.95 19.11
N TRP A 393 17.25 7.39 19.97
CA TRP A 393 17.52 7.30 21.41
C TRP A 393 18.82 6.58 21.74
N ILE A 394 19.16 5.50 21.03
CA ILE A 394 20.45 4.81 21.18
C ILE A 394 21.61 5.78 20.93
N LEU A 395 21.55 6.55 19.86
CA LEU A 395 22.62 7.46 19.46
C LEU A 395 22.73 8.67 20.39
N VAL A 396 21.60 9.19 20.87
CA VAL A 396 21.56 10.26 21.88
C VAL A 396 22.18 9.78 23.19
N LEU A 397 21.80 8.59 23.67
CA LEU A 397 22.35 8.00 24.90
C LEU A 397 23.85 7.75 24.77
N GLN A 398 24.33 7.23 23.63
CA GLN A 398 25.76 7.06 23.41
C GLN A 398 26.52 8.38 23.29
N SER A 399 25.90 9.41 22.70
CA SER A 399 26.48 10.76 22.65
C SER A 399 26.61 11.37 24.05
N PHE A 400 25.62 11.12 24.91
CA PHE A 400 25.63 11.50 26.33
C PHE A 400 26.71 10.75 27.12
N VAL A 401 26.90 9.46 26.88
CA VAL A 401 27.99 8.64 27.46
C VAL A 401 29.35 9.23 27.09
N LEU A 402 29.57 9.55 25.81
CA LEU A 402 30.81 10.15 25.32
C LEU A 402 31.05 11.54 25.95
N TYR A 403 30.02 12.38 25.97
CA TYR A 403 30.11 13.71 26.59
C TYR A 403 30.43 13.63 28.09
N SER A 404 29.75 12.72 28.81
CA SER A 404 30.01 12.47 30.23
C SER A 404 31.42 11.94 30.46
N SER A 405 31.94 11.11 29.55
CA SER A 405 33.32 10.61 29.61
C SER A 405 34.34 11.74 29.44
N ALA A 406 34.10 12.66 28.50
CA ALA A 406 34.96 13.83 28.29
C ALA A 406 34.94 14.79 29.48
N ALA A 407 33.75 15.04 30.05
CA ALA A 407 33.59 15.85 31.25
C ALA A 407 34.30 15.22 32.45
N LEU A 408 34.14 13.90 32.63
CA LEU A 408 34.83 13.20 33.70
C LEU A 408 36.33 13.31 33.49
N LEU A 409 36.88 13.04 32.29
CA LEU A 409 38.32 13.11 31.99
C LEU A 409 39.04 14.42 32.40
N LEU A 410 38.31 15.53 32.55
CA LEU A 410 38.84 16.83 32.97
C LEU A 410 38.89 17.03 34.50
N MET A 411 38.24 16.15 35.27
CA MET A 411 38.23 16.20 36.74
C MET A 411 39.49 15.57 37.35
N THR A 412 39.67 15.70 38.66
CA THR A 412 40.81 15.10 39.36
C THR A 412 40.57 13.60 39.65
N PRO A 413 41.53 12.72 39.32
CA PRO A 413 41.33 11.26 39.32
C PRO A 413 41.20 10.60 40.70
N ARG A 414 41.45 11.35 41.80
CA ARG A 414 41.40 10.82 43.18
C ARG A 414 40.09 11.06 43.91
N SER A 415 39.08 11.63 43.26
CA SER A 415 37.79 11.88 43.89
C SER A 415 36.91 10.62 43.89
N PHE A 416 36.14 10.40 44.96
CA PHE A 416 35.09 9.36 44.99
C PHE A 416 34.16 9.46 43.76
N VAL A 417 33.87 10.70 43.34
CA VAL A 417 33.08 11.05 42.16
C VAL A 417 33.70 10.51 40.86
N TRP A 418 35.03 10.42 40.77
CA TRP A 418 35.72 9.91 39.58
C TRP A 418 35.50 8.41 39.39
N ASN A 419 35.79 7.60 40.40
CA ASN A 419 35.70 6.13 40.30
C ASN A 419 34.25 5.68 40.10
N TRP A 420 33.31 6.26 40.86
CA TRP A 420 31.89 5.94 40.72
C TRP A 420 31.26 6.55 39.47
N GLY A 421 31.71 7.72 39.03
CA GLY A 421 31.25 8.34 37.79
C GLY A 421 31.55 7.47 36.56
N TRP A 422 32.73 6.87 36.50
CA TRP A 422 33.07 5.91 35.44
C TRP A 422 32.20 4.66 35.47
N LEU A 423 31.89 4.11 36.65
CA LEU A 423 30.99 2.96 36.77
C LEU A 423 29.60 3.28 36.20
N VAL A 424 29.05 4.46 36.51
CA VAL A 424 27.75 4.91 35.98
C VAL A 424 27.81 5.05 34.45
N ILE A 425 28.87 5.64 33.90
CA ILE A 425 29.08 5.75 32.45
C ILE A 425 29.09 4.37 31.79
N TYR A 426 29.79 3.40 32.38
CA TYR A 426 29.85 2.03 31.87
C TYR A 426 28.49 1.34 31.90
N LEU A 427 27.73 1.50 32.98
CA LEU A 427 26.37 0.93 33.10
C LEU A 427 25.44 1.50 32.03
N ILE A 428 25.42 2.82 31.86
CA ILE A 428 24.57 3.48 30.84
C ILE A 428 24.97 3.03 29.43
N SER A 429 26.28 2.97 29.12
CA SER A 429 26.76 2.50 27.82
C SER A 429 26.38 1.04 27.57
N SER A 430 26.57 0.17 28.57
CA SER A 430 26.25 -1.26 28.48
C SER A 430 24.74 -1.51 28.27
N LEU A 431 23.88 -0.81 29.03
CA LEU A 431 22.42 -0.86 28.85
C LEU A 431 22.00 -0.37 27.46
N THR A 432 22.60 0.73 26.98
CA THR A 432 22.33 1.26 25.65
C THR A 432 22.77 0.30 24.54
N ASN A 433 23.89 -0.40 24.75
CA ASN A 433 24.40 -1.43 23.84
C ASN A 433 23.50 -2.67 23.80
N LEU A 434 23.07 -3.18 24.95
CA LEU A 434 22.07 -4.26 25.03
C LEU A 434 20.75 -3.85 24.35
N TYR A 435 20.29 -2.62 24.56
CA TYR A 435 19.08 -2.11 23.91
C TYR A 435 19.22 -2.05 22.38
N SER A 436 20.37 -1.57 21.88
CA SER A 436 20.69 -1.55 20.44
C SER A 436 20.73 -2.95 19.82
N MET A 437 21.27 -3.92 20.56
CA MET A 437 21.29 -5.33 20.16
C MET A 437 19.88 -5.91 20.07
N LEU A 438 19.04 -5.72 21.09
CA LEU A 438 17.67 -6.24 21.12
C LEU A 438 16.84 -5.70 19.95
N ILE A 439 16.96 -4.40 19.65
CA ILE A 439 16.25 -3.79 18.51
C ILE A 439 16.70 -4.41 17.19
N ASN A 440 18.01 -4.60 17.00
CA ASN A 440 18.51 -5.20 15.76
C ASN A 440 18.09 -6.66 15.60
N LEU A 441 18.02 -7.43 16.69
CA LEU A 441 17.52 -8.80 16.69
C LEU A 441 16.04 -8.85 16.30
N GLN A 442 15.23 -7.96 16.86
CA GLN A 442 13.81 -7.84 16.49
C GLN A 442 13.64 -7.50 15.00
N CYS A 443 14.45 -6.59 14.46
CA CYS A 443 14.40 -6.27 13.03
C CYS A 443 14.86 -7.45 12.15
N ILE A 444 15.86 -8.23 12.57
CA ILE A 444 16.30 -9.44 11.85
C ILE A 444 15.19 -10.48 11.82
N TYR A 445 14.52 -10.71 12.94
CA TYR A 445 13.38 -11.63 13.04
C TYR A 445 12.25 -11.23 12.08
N LEU A 446 11.93 -9.94 11.98
CA LEU A 446 10.88 -9.41 11.09
C LEU A 446 11.26 -9.39 9.60
N GLU A 447 12.55 -9.48 9.27
CA GLU A 447 13.02 -9.51 7.87
C GLU A 447 12.80 -10.88 7.20
N GLY A 448 12.73 -11.96 7.98
CA GLY A 448 12.55 -13.33 7.48
C GLY A 448 13.71 -13.88 6.66
N ASP A 449 13.58 -15.15 6.25
CA ASP A 449 14.59 -15.93 5.50
C ASP A 449 14.63 -15.56 4.01
N LYS A 450 14.99 -14.31 3.69
CA LYS A 450 15.34 -13.94 2.30
C LYS A 450 16.83 -14.19 2.05
N GLU A 451 17.19 -14.88 0.97
CA GLU A 451 18.52 -15.44 0.64
C GLU A 451 19.74 -14.51 0.82
N ILE A 452 19.59 -13.19 0.66
CA ILE A 452 20.70 -12.22 0.83
C ILE A 452 20.93 -11.86 2.31
N SER A 453 19.95 -12.11 3.17
CA SER A 453 19.93 -11.81 4.61
C SER A 453 20.82 -12.77 5.41
N TYR A 454 20.83 -14.05 5.04
CA TYR A 454 21.34 -15.14 5.87
C TYR A 454 22.84 -15.00 6.21
N LYS A 455 23.69 -14.73 5.20
CA LYS A 455 25.14 -14.56 5.40
C LYS A 455 25.49 -13.35 6.27
N SER A 456 24.76 -12.23 6.09
CA SER A 456 24.97 -11.03 6.90
C SER A 456 24.44 -11.20 8.32
N ASN A 457 23.38 -11.99 8.54
CA ASN A 457 22.80 -12.20 9.86
C ASN A 457 23.75 -13.01 10.76
N ILE A 458 24.43 -14.02 10.20
CA ILE A 458 25.43 -14.80 10.95
C ILE A 458 26.51 -13.87 11.51
N ILE A 459 27.07 -12.99 10.68
CA ILE A 459 28.10 -12.03 11.11
C ILE A 459 27.56 -11.11 12.21
N VAL A 460 26.35 -10.57 12.03
CA VAL A 460 25.73 -9.67 13.03
C VAL A 460 25.51 -10.41 14.35
N ILE A 461 25.01 -11.65 14.33
CA ILE A 461 24.80 -12.47 15.53
C ILE A 461 26.11 -12.77 16.24
N SER A 462 27.17 -13.14 15.51
CA SER A 462 28.50 -13.36 16.09
C SER A 462 29.06 -12.09 16.74
N VAL A 463 28.89 -10.93 16.11
CA VAL A 463 29.30 -9.63 16.66
C VAL A 463 28.49 -9.30 17.92
N MET A 464 27.18 -9.56 17.94
CA MET A 464 26.34 -9.37 19.13
C MET A 464 26.79 -10.24 20.30
N PHE A 465 27.17 -11.50 20.03
CA PHE A 465 27.71 -12.39 21.05
C PHE A 465 29.01 -11.82 21.67
N LEU A 466 29.97 -11.43 20.83
CA LEU A 466 31.22 -10.81 21.28
C LEU A 466 30.97 -9.52 22.08
N ALA A 467 30.05 -8.69 21.61
CA ALA A 467 29.71 -7.44 22.28
C ALA A 467 28.99 -7.67 23.62
N THR A 468 28.24 -8.77 23.77
CA THR A 468 27.64 -9.16 25.05
C THR A 468 28.72 -9.56 26.06
N VAL A 469 29.72 -10.35 25.64
CA VAL A 469 30.87 -10.70 26.48
C VAL A 469 31.66 -9.45 26.88
N ALA A 470 31.89 -8.53 25.94
CA ALA A 470 32.54 -7.26 26.19
C ALA A 470 31.78 -6.39 27.22
N ASN A 471 30.46 -6.34 27.14
CA ASN A 471 29.61 -5.61 28.11
C ASN A 471 29.71 -6.20 29.52
N ILE A 472 29.73 -7.54 29.65
CA ILE A 472 29.89 -8.21 30.95
C ILE A 472 31.27 -7.88 31.54
N LEU A 473 32.33 -8.00 30.75
CA LEU A 473 33.68 -7.66 31.16
C LEU A 473 33.80 -6.17 31.56
N LEU A 474 33.17 -5.27 30.81
CA LEU A 474 33.19 -3.84 31.08
C LEU A 474 32.57 -3.52 32.45
N ILE A 475 31.43 -4.14 32.78
CA ILE A 475 30.77 -3.96 34.08
C ILE A 475 31.63 -4.53 35.20
N LEU A 476 32.16 -5.75 35.04
CA LEU A 476 33.01 -6.38 36.06
C LEU A 476 34.26 -5.54 36.35
N LEU A 477 34.95 -5.09 35.31
CA LEU A 477 36.11 -4.20 35.43
C LEU A 477 35.74 -2.85 36.06
N GLY A 478 34.57 -2.32 35.71
CA GLY A 478 34.04 -1.11 36.33
C GLY A 478 33.86 -1.24 37.83
N ILE A 479 33.29 -2.35 38.30
CA ILE A 479 33.10 -2.62 39.72
C ILE A 479 34.46 -2.77 40.42
N CYS A 480 35.39 -3.50 39.84
CA CYS A 480 36.75 -3.66 40.39
C CYS A 480 37.48 -2.30 40.51
N LEU A 481 37.36 -1.42 39.51
CA LEU A 481 37.95 -0.08 39.54
C LEU A 481 37.25 0.86 40.54
N ALA A 482 35.95 0.67 40.80
CA ALA A 482 35.21 1.48 41.76
C ALA A 482 35.52 1.12 43.21
N LEU A 483 35.90 -0.14 43.47
CA LEU A 483 36.26 -0.66 44.79
C LEU A 483 37.75 -0.49 45.14
N ARG A 484 38.58 -0.13 44.16
CA ARG A 484 39.99 0.23 44.32
C ARG A 484 40.11 1.71 44.67
#